data_AF-A0AAE6K807-F1
#
_entry.id   AF-A0AAE6K807-F1
#
_cell.length_a   1.000
_cell.length_b   1.000
_cell.length_c   1.000
_cell.angle_alpha   90.00
_cell.angle_beta   90.00
_cell.angle_gamma   90.00
#
_symmetry.space_group_name_H-M   'P 1'
#
loop_
_entity.id
_entity.type
_entity.pdbx_description
1 polymer ?
#
loop_
_entity_poly.entity_id
_entity_poly.type
_entity_poly.pdbx_seq_one_letter_code
_entity_poly.pdbx_strand_id
1 'polypeptide(L)' 'MVDKENFVNRVEERKQLKEWLGSESAQTITRNKRMLTERDFIEKEGELYVFSDPVFELWFKREYC' A
#
# COMPACT_ATOMS: atom_id res chain seq x y z
N MET A 1 13.65 -20.61 -2.56
CA MET A 1 12.78 -20.68 -1.37
C MET A 1 12.22 -19.29 -1.16
N VAL A 2 10.90 -19.11 -1.25
CA VAL A 2 10.30 -17.86 -0.76
C VAL A 2 10.46 -17.90 0.75
N ASP A 3 11.22 -16.97 1.29
CA ASP A 3 11.53 -16.95 2.70
C ASP A 3 10.24 -16.83 3.50
N LYS A 4 10.05 -17.71 4.49
CA LYS A 4 8.80 -17.77 5.27
C LYS A 4 8.58 -16.45 6.01
N GLU A 5 9.67 -15.77 6.35
CA GLU A 5 9.68 -14.43 6.95
C GLU A 5 9.21 -13.34 5.96
N ASN A 6 9.63 -13.41 4.70
CA ASN A 6 9.18 -12.49 3.64
C ASN A 6 7.67 -12.60 3.41
N PHE A 7 7.12 -13.81 3.47
CA PHE A 7 5.69 -14.04 3.35
C PHE A 7 4.90 -13.47 4.53
N VAL A 8 5.35 -13.71 5.76
CA VAL A 8 4.70 -13.18 6.98
C VAL A 8 4.74 -11.65 7.00
N ASN A 9 5.87 -11.05 6.63
CA ASN A 9 6.02 -9.59 6.55
C ASN A 9 5.01 -8.98 5.57
N ARG A 10 4.89 -9.55 4.36
CA ARG A 10 3.91 -9.07 3.36
C ARG A 10 2.46 -9.23 3.80
N VAL A 11 2.13 -10.28 4.57
CA VAL A 11 0.77 -10.49 5.09
C VAL A 11 0.43 -9.47 6.18
N GLU A 12 1.36 -9.21 7.09
CA GLU A 12 1.15 -8.23 8.16
C GLU A 12 1.11 -6.79 7.61
N GLU A 13 1.95 -6.47 6.62
CA GLU A 13 1.92 -5.20 5.91
C GLU A 13 0.56 -4.96 5.23
N ARG A 14 -0.01 -5.97 4.56
CA ARG A 14 -1.35 -5.86 3.96
C ARG A 14 -2.45 -5.62 4.99
N LYS A 15 -2.36 -6.26 6.15
CA LYS A 15 -3.35 -6.09 7.23
C LYS A 15 -3.32 -4.66 7.78
N GLN A 16 -2.13 -4.11 8.02
CA GLN A 16 -1.97 -2.71 8.45
C GLN A 16 -2.43 -1.73 7.38
N LEU A 17 -2.11 -1.98 6.10
CA LEU A 17 -2.56 -1.14 4.99
C LEU A 17 -4.08 -1.08 4.88
N LYS A 18 -4.81 -2.19 5.10
CA LYS A 18 -6.29 -2.17 5.14
C LYS A 18 -6.82 -1.27 6.25
N GLU A 19 -6.24 -1.35 7.44
CA GLU A 19 -6.67 -0.54 8.58
C GLU A 19 -6.44 0.96 8.33
N TRP A 20 -5.33 1.30 7.69
CA TRP A 20 -5.02 2.69 7.32
C TRP A 20 -5.90 3.22 6.19
N LEU A 21 -6.14 2.42 5.15
CA LEU A 21 -6.96 2.80 4.00
C LEU A 21 -8.46 2.83 4.33
N GLY A 22 -8.91 2.07 5.32
CA GLY A 22 -10.33 2.02 5.74
C GLY A 22 -10.80 3.22 6.57
N SER A 23 -9.94 4.19 6.89
CA SER A 23 -10.31 5.36 7.67
C SER A 23 -10.50 6.61 6.77
N GLU A 24 -11.72 7.09 6.64
CA GLU A 24 -12.15 8.19 5.73
C GLU A 24 -11.72 9.61 6.14
N SER A 25 -10.76 9.80 7.05
CA SER A 25 -10.36 11.15 7.46
C SER A 25 -9.38 11.78 6.46
N ALA A 26 -9.52 13.08 6.18
CA ALA A 26 -8.61 13.81 5.28
C ALA A 26 -7.14 13.83 5.77
N GLN A 27 -6.93 13.78 7.09
CA GLN A 27 -5.59 13.60 7.67
C GLN A 27 -5.03 12.20 7.38
N THR A 28 -5.90 11.19 7.31
CA THR A 28 -5.52 9.82 6.94
C THR A 28 -5.05 9.76 5.48
N ILE A 29 -5.64 10.53 4.55
CA ILE A 29 -5.22 10.53 3.14
C ILE A 29 -3.77 10.99 2.96
N THR A 30 -3.40 12.12 3.58
CA THR A 30 -2.02 12.63 3.51
C THR A 30 -1.04 11.68 4.18
N ARG A 31 -1.44 11.08 5.32
CA ARG A 31 -0.63 10.06 6.02
C ARG A 31 -0.45 8.80 5.17
N ASN A 32 -1.52 8.32 4.54
CA ASN A 32 -1.51 7.12 3.70
C ASN A 32 -0.63 7.34 2.47
N LYS A 33 -0.74 8.48 1.79
CA LYS A 33 0.11 8.82 0.64
C LYS A 33 1.59 8.78 1.01
N ARG A 34 1.96 9.39 2.15
CA ARG A 34 3.33 9.39 2.64
C ARG A 34 3.83 7.97 2.93
N MET A 35 3.05 7.18 3.66
CA MET A 35 3.43 5.81 4.04
C MET A 35 3.55 4.88 2.84
N LEU A 36 2.63 4.98 1.87
CA LEU A 36 2.67 4.19 0.64
C LEU A 36 3.90 4.54 -0.22
N THR A 37 4.34 5.80 -0.18
CA THR A 37 5.57 6.24 -0.85
C THR A 37 6.82 5.77 -0.11
N GLU A 38 6.86 5.89 1.23
CA GLU A 38 7.98 5.44 2.07
C GLU A 38 8.21 3.91 2.03
N ARG A 39 7.20 3.14 1.59
CA ARG A 39 7.22 1.68 1.44
C ARG A 39 7.39 1.21 0.00
N ASP A 40 7.61 2.13 -0.95
CA ASP A 40 7.73 1.86 -2.38
C ASP A 40 6.49 1.15 -3.00
N PHE A 41 5.30 1.32 -2.40
CA PHE A 41 4.05 0.80 -2.97
C PHE A 41 3.53 1.71 -4.09
N ILE A 42 3.73 3.01 -3.95
CA ILE A 42 3.39 4.02 -4.94
C ILE A 42 4.55 5.00 -5.10
N GLU A 43 4.71 5.55 -6.30
CA GLU A 43 5.67 6.60 -6.60
C GLU A 43 4.95 7.85 -7.08
N LYS A 44 5.54 9.01 -6.81
CA LYS A 44 5.04 10.29 -7.32
C LYS A 44 5.65 10.56 -8.69
N GLU A 45 4.84 10.41 -9.74
CA GLU A 45 5.21 10.73 -11.12
C GLU A 45 4.56 12.09 -11.50
N GLY A 46 5.33 13.17 -11.37
CA GLY A 46 4.82 14.53 -11.58
C GLY A 46 3.76 14.91 -10.54
N GLU A 47 2.54 15.22 -11.00
CA GLU A 47 1.40 15.52 -10.12
C GLU A 47 0.54 14.29 -9.79
N LEU A 48 0.91 13.12 -10.31
CA LEU A 48 0.16 11.87 -10.14
C LEU A 48 0.91 10.89 -9.25
N TYR A 49 0.18 9.92 -8.70
CA TYR A 49 0.75 8.76 -8.02
C TYR A 49 0.50 7.52 -8.88
N VAL A 50 1.56 6.75 -9.11
CA VAL A 50 1.55 5.49 -9.86
C VAL A 50 1.88 4.34 -8.93
N PHE A 51 1.34 3.14 -9.19
CA PHE A 51 1.71 1.96 -8.43
C PHE A 51 3.09 1.46 -8.87
N SER A 52 3.97 1.26 -7.91
CA SER A 52 5.35 0.81 -8.16
C SER A 52 5.51 -0.69 -7.90
N ASP A 53 4.68 -1.24 -7.00
CA ASP A 53 4.60 -2.68 -6.74
C ASP A 53 3.38 -3.29 -7.48
N PRO A 54 3.59 -4.14 -8.50
CA PRO A 54 2.50 -4.75 -9.27
C PRO A 54 1.67 -5.76 -8.45
N VAL A 55 2.24 -6.32 -7.38
CA VAL A 55 1.52 -7.22 -6.47
C VAL A 55 0.57 -6.42 -5.58
N PHE A 56 0.99 -5.23 -5.13
CA PHE A 56 0.16 -4.28 -4.40
C PHE A 56 -0.96 -3.73 -5.28
N GLU A 57 -0.66 -3.35 -6.53
CA GLU A 57 -1.69 -2.91 -7.50
C GLU A 57 -2.79 -3.95 -7.68
N LEU A 58 -2.43 -5.22 -7.94
CA LEU A 58 -3.39 -6.31 -8.12
C LEU A 58 -4.25 -6.53 -6.86
N TRP A 59 -3.63 -6.50 -5.68
CA TRP A 59 -4.35 -6.64 -4.42
C TRP A 59 -5.28 -5.45 -4.15
N PHE A 60 -4.82 -4.23 -4.37
CA PHE A 60 -5.56 -3.00 -4.13
C PHE A 60 -6.79 -2.94 -5.03
N LYS A 61 -6.63 -3.22 -6.33
CA LYS A 61 -7.75 -3.33 -7.28
C LYS A 61 -8.76 -4.40 -6.87
N ARG A 62 -8.33 -5.53 -6.31
CA ARG A 62 -9.26 -6.58 -5.86
C ARG A 62 -10.09 -6.18 -4.64
N GLU A 63 -9.51 -5.39 -3.74
CA GLU A 63 -10.15 -5.04 -2.47
C GLU A 63 -11.01 -3.78 -2.55
N TYR A 64 -10.65 -2.84 -3.45
CA TYR A 64 -11.25 -1.50 -3.51
C TYR A 64 -11.86 -1.14 -4.88
N CYS A 65 -11.78 -1.99 -5.93
CA CYS A 65 -12.55 -1.83 -7.18
C CYS A 65 -13.71 -2.83 -7.29
#